data_AF-A0AAU5Z9D4-F1
#
_entry.id   AF-A0AAU5Z9D4-F1
#
_cell.length_a   1.000
_cell.length_b   1.000
_cell.length_c   1.000
_cell.angle_alpha   90.00
_cell.angle_beta   90.00
_cell.angle_gamma   90.00
#
_symmetry.space_group_name_H-M   'P 1'
#
loop_
_entity.id
_entity.type
_entity.pdbx_description
1 polymer ?
#
loop_
_entity_poly.entity_id
_entity_poly.type
_entity_poly.pdbx_seq_one_letter_code
_entity_poly.pdbx_strand_id
1 'polypeptide(L)'
;MRDSRFGPLLFGWLTEGRDQSGWTDGWAGVISLPRVVWLGEDISLRSAPIPTVDTLRTGSGSAADGVSTGPRCEIVVPEGTGRVVVHFDDHERLEVELDAAAGTLTINRSEAGLDPQAHDGLMQATHAFDQASSRPAARIFIDGSVVEVFTSAGRALSTRIYPPPPPWRIEAPPNAHHWPLAP
;
A
#
# COMPACT_ATOMS: atom_id res chain seq x y z
N MET A 1 -17.45 15.86 3.74
CA MET A 1 -17.03 14.46 3.55
C MET A 1 -18.15 13.58 3.00
N ARG A 2 -19.40 13.70 3.47
CA ARG A 2 -20.52 12.91 2.93
C ARG A 2 -21.01 13.39 1.55
N ASP A 3 -20.87 14.69 1.28
CA ASP A 3 -21.36 15.33 0.04
C ASP A 3 -20.29 15.48 -1.05
N SER A 4 -19.27 14.62 -1.03
CA SER A 4 -18.30 14.56 -2.14
C SER A 4 -18.97 13.98 -3.39
N ARG A 5 -18.56 14.45 -4.57
CA ARG A 5 -19.00 13.89 -5.87
C ARG A 5 -18.70 12.39 -6.03
N PHE A 6 -17.79 11.87 -5.21
CA PHE A 6 -17.40 10.45 -5.20
C PHE A 6 -18.15 9.62 -4.15
N GLY A 7 -19.07 10.23 -3.40
CA GLY A 7 -19.74 9.60 -2.25
C GLY A 7 -18.98 9.83 -0.93
N PRO A 8 -19.35 9.10 0.14
CA PRO A 8 -18.74 9.26 1.45
C PRO A 8 -17.23 9.04 1.42
N LEU A 9 -16.49 9.99 1.97
CA LEU A 9 -15.05 9.92 2.09
C LEU A 9 -14.60 9.57 3.52
N LEU A 10 -13.50 8.84 3.62
CA LEU A 10 -12.80 8.53 4.87
C LEU A 10 -11.33 8.97 4.78
N PHE A 11 -10.85 9.53 5.88
CA PHE A 11 -9.44 9.81 6.15
C PHE A 11 -9.10 9.12 7.47
N GLY A 12 -8.04 8.31 7.49
CA GLY A 12 -7.55 7.64 8.69
C GLY A 12 -6.34 8.35 9.26
N TRP A 13 -6.27 8.46 10.59
CA TRP A 13 -5.01 8.83 11.25
C TRP A 13 -4.12 7.59 11.36
N LEU A 14 -3.03 7.58 10.61
CA LEU A 14 -1.98 6.57 10.70
C LEU A 14 -1.03 6.98 11.82
N THR A 15 -1.20 6.34 12.98
CA THR A 15 -0.34 6.56 14.16
C THR A 15 1.11 6.13 13.88
N GLU A 16 2.04 6.50 14.75
CA GLU A 16 3.42 6.03 14.64
C GLU A 16 3.48 4.50 14.79
N GLY A 17 4.13 3.84 13.83
CA GLY A 17 4.48 2.42 13.92
C GLY A 17 5.83 2.18 14.60
N ARG A 18 6.18 3.03 15.58
CA ARG A 18 7.37 2.93 16.42
C ARG A 18 6.97 3.05 17.87
N ASP A 19 7.75 2.44 18.75
CA ASP A 19 7.69 2.73 20.17
C ASP A 19 8.01 4.21 20.46
N GLN A 20 7.42 4.74 21.52
CA GLN A 20 7.45 6.19 21.81
C GLN A 20 8.88 6.74 21.95
N SER A 21 9.84 5.93 22.42
CA SER A 21 11.27 6.27 22.48
C SER A 21 11.90 6.57 21.11
N GLY A 22 11.34 6.03 20.02
CA GLY A 22 11.79 6.27 18.65
C GLY A 22 11.22 7.55 18.03
N TRP A 23 10.29 8.25 18.68
CA TRP A 23 9.62 9.44 18.13
C TRP A 23 10.52 10.67 18.22
N THR A 24 11.53 10.71 17.35
CA THR A 24 12.61 11.73 17.37
C THR A 24 12.49 12.79 16.28
N ASP A 25 11.51 12.66 15.38
CA ASP A 25 11.39 13.47 14.16
C ASP A 25 10.69 14.83 14.36
N GLY A 26 10.25 15.15 15.57
CA GLY A 26 9.54 16.41 15.89
C GLY A 26 8.06 16.44 15.47
N TRP A 27 7.52 15.33 14.96
CA TRP A 27 6.11 15.11 14.65
C TRP A 27 5.75 13.63 14.90
N ALA A 28 4.45 13.32 14.96
CA ALA A 28 3.98 11.95 15.17
C ALA A 28 2.64 11.69 14.46
N GLY A 29 2.65 10.68 13.59
CA GLY A 29 1.51 10.24 12.80
C GLY A 29 1.26 11.07 11.54
N VAL A 30 0.57 10.46 10.58
CA VAL A 30 0.19 11.06 9.29
C VAL A 30 -1.27 10.74 8.96
N ILE A 31 -1.84 11.43 7.97
CA ILE A 31 -3.18 11.12 7.45
C ILE A 31 -3.03 10.17 6.25
N SER A 32 -3.87 9.14 6.20
CA SER A 32 -3.95 8.20 5.09
C SER A 32 -4.34 8.89 3.78
N LEU A 33 -4.16 8.20 2.65
CA LEU A 33 -4.82 8.58 1.41
C LEU A 33 -6.33 8.78 1.61
N PRO A 34 -6.96 9.75 0.92
CA PRO A 34 -8.41 9.89 0.91
C PRO A 34 -9.05 8.70 0.21
N ARG A 35 -10.08 8.12 0.84
CA ARG A 35 -10.77 6.92 0.33
C ARG A 35 -12.25 7.16 0.14
N VAL A 36 -12.81 6.66 -0.95
CA VAL A 36 -14.26 6.40 -1.01
C VAL A 36 -14.59 5.18 -0.17
N VAL A 37 -15.72 5.20 0.52
CA VAL A 37 -16.20 4.06 1.31
C VAL A 37 -17.65 3.69 0.98
N TRP A 38 -17.94 2.40 1.04
CA TRP A 38 -19.27 1.84 0.79
C TRP A 38 -19.47 0.57 1.62
N LEU A 39 -20.71 0.08 1.71
CA LEU A 39 -21.01 -1.23 2.29
C LEU A 39 -20.98 -2.29 1.18
N GLY A 40 -20.29 -3.40 1.42
CA GLY A 40 -20.36 -4.58 0.56
C GLY A 40 -21.71 -5.31 0.71
N GLU A 41 -21.96 -6.30 -0.14
CA GLU A 41 -23.15 -7.16 -0.05
C GLU A 41 -23.23 -7.91 1.29
N ASP A 42 -22.07 -8.18 1.89
CA ASP A 42 -21.92 -8.78 3.23
C ASP A 42 -22.03 -7.76 4.37
N ILE A 43 -22.45 -6.52 4.08
CA ILE A 43 -22.57 -5.40 5.04
C ILE A 43 -21.22 -5.00 5.68
N SER A 44 -20.09 -5.52 5.18
CA SER A 44 -18.77 -5.10 5.63
C SER A 44 -18.34 -3.79 4.95
N LEU A 45 -17.57 -2.97 5.66
CA LEU A 45 -17.01 -1.74 5.12
C LEU A 45 -16.00 -2.06 4.01
N ARG A 46 -16.17 -1.39 2.88
CA ARG A 46 -15.27 -1.43 1.73
C ARG A 46 -14.69 -0.05 1.47
N SER A 47 -13.47 -0.01 0.94
CA SER A 47 -12.77 1.23 0.64
C SER A 47 -11.87 1.10 -0.58
N ALA A 48 -11.68 2.21 -1.28
CA ALA A 48 -10.71 2.35 -2.36
C ALA A 48 -10.19 3.80 -2.38
N PRO A 49 -8.98 4.07 -2.92
CA PRO A 49 -8.51 5.44 -3.11
C PRO A 49 -9.51 6.22 -3.95
N ILE A 50 -9.71 7.51 -3.66
CA ILE A 50 -10.53 8.36 -4.54
C ILE A 50 -9.87 8.43 -5.94
N PRO A 51 -10.64 8.58 -7.04
CA PRO A 51 -10.08 8.63 -8.39
C PRO A 51 -9.05 9.74 -8.61
N THR A 52 -9.13 10.84 -7.86
CA THR A 52 -8.17 11.95 -7.96
C THR A 52 -6.76 11.57 -7.50
N VAL A 53 -6.57 10.49 -6.73
CA VAL A 53 -5.22 9.98 -6.40
C VAL A 53 -4.43 9.60 -7.66
N ASP A 54 -5.12 9.16 -8.72
CA ASP A 54 -4.47 8.77 -9.97
C ASP A 54 -3.76 9.94 -10.67
N THR A 55 -4.14 11.20 -10.37
CA THR A 55 -3.47 12.38 -10.93
C THR A 55 -2.09 12.63 -10.32
N LEU A 56 -1.72 11.91 -9.25
CA LEU A 56 -0.38 11.95 -8.69
C LEU A 56 0.62 11.14 -9.53
N ARG A 57 0.15 10.22 -10.40
CA ARG A 57 1.03 9.43 -11.25
C ARG A 57 1.81 10.33 -12.20
N THR A 58 3.12 10.10 -12.26
CA THR A 58 4.01 10.78 -13.20
C THR A 58 4.38 9.86 -14.36
N GLY A 59 4.40 10.41 -15.58
CA GLY A 59 4.71 9.65 -16.80
C GLY A 59 3.63 8.63 -17.19
N SER A 60 3.99 7.72 -18.10
CA SER A 60 3.09 6.66 -18.61
C SER A 60 3.02 5.41 -17.73
N GLY A 61 3.89 5.32 -16.71
CA GLY A 61 4.15 4.10 -15.97
C GLY A 61 5.10 3.15 -16.72
N SER A 62 5.61 2.16 -15.98
CA SER A 62 6.50 1.12 -16.48
C SER A 62 6.10 -0.25 -15.93
N ALA A 63 6.73 -1.32 -16.42
CA ALA A 63 6.71 -2.59 -15.70
C ALA A 63 7.31 -2.38 -14.30
N ALA A 64 6.72 -3.01 -13.28
CA ALA A 64 7.17 -2.87 -11.91
C ALA A 64 8.42 -3.72 -11.64
N ASP A 65 8.52 -4.90 -12.25
CA ASP A 65 9.63 -5.81 -12.00
C ASP A 65 10.97 -5.23 -12.45
N GLY A 66 11.95 -5.25 -11.55
CA GLY A 66 13.30 -4.73 -11.78
C GLY A 66 13.43 -3.20 -11.75
N VAL A 67 12.36 -2.44 -11.51
CA VAL A 67 12.44 -0.97 -11.51
C VAL A 67 13.14 -0.45 -10.24
N SER A 68 13.92 0.61 -10.41
CA SER A 68 14.46 1.41 -9.32
C SER A 68 13.56 2.63 -9.07
N THR A 69 13.14 2.84 -7.83
CA THR A 69 12.16 3.88 -7.46
C THR A 69 12.65 4.79 -6.35
N GLY A 70 12.14 6.03 -6.36
CA GLY A 70 12.23 6.94 -5.21
C GLY A 70 11.26 6.55 -4.09
N PRO A 71 11.11 7.39 -3.04
CA PRO A 71 10.36 7.03 -1.84
C PRO A 71 8.84 7.12 -2.01
N ARG A 72 8.38 7.49 -3.21
CA ARG A 72 6.98 7.77 -3.55
C ARG A 72 6.60 7.06 -4.82
N CYS A 73 5.81 6.00 -4.71
CA CYS A 73 5.37 5.25 -5.86
C CYS A 73 4.02 4.55 -5.63
N GLU A 74 3.41 4.18 -6.74
CA GLU A 74 2.31 3.22 -6.79
C GLU A 74 2.76 1.99 -7.57
N ILE A 75 2.46 0.80 -7.04
CA ILE A 75 2.60 -0.48 -7.72
C ILE A 75 1.20 -1.07 -7.85
N VAL A 76 0.78 -1.40 -9.07
CA VAL A 76 -0.52 -1.98 -9.38
C VAL A 76 -0.33 -3.41 -9.85
N VAL A 77 -0.93 -4.36 -9.15
CA VAL A 77 -1.05 -5.75 -9.58
C VAL A 77 -2.48 -5.92 -10.13
N PRO A 78 -2.67 -6.05 -11.46
CA PRO A 78 -4.00 -6.05 -12.06
C PRO A 78 -4.80 -7.28 -11.66
N GLU A 79 -4.20 -8.47 -11.72
CA GLU A 79 -4.89 -9.74 -11.51
C GLU A 79 -3.95 -10.80 -10.93
N GLY A 80 -4.53 -11.79 -10.25
CA GLY A 80 -3.88 -13.06 -9.90
C GLY A 80 -3.21 -13.13 -8.53
N THR A 81 -2.58 -14.28 -8.30
CA THR A 81 -1.65 -14.53 -7.19
C THR A 81 -0.28 -13.96 -7.55
N GLY A 82 0.42 -13.39 -6.57
CA GLY A 82 1.75 -12.84 -6.79
C GLY A 82 2.36 -12.27 -5.53
N ARG A 83 3.66 -11.96 -5.62
CA ARG A 83 4.41 -11.33 -4.53
C ARG A 83 5.11 -10.09 -5.07
N VAL A 84 4.91 -8.97 -4.41
CA VAL A 84 5.65 -7.73 -4.64
C VAL A 84 6.63 -7.56 -3.49
N VAL A 85 7.92 -7.44 -3.81
CA VAL A 85 8.99 -7.19 -2.84
C VAL A 85 9.63 -5.85 -3.15
N VAL A 86 9.67 -4.97 -2.16
CA VAL A 86 10.42 -3.71 -2.25
C VAL A 86 11.68 -3.88 -1.42
N HIS A 87 12.81 -3.99 -2.10
CA HIS A 87 14.14 -4.02 -1.51
C HIS A 87 14.58 -2.59 -1.23
N PHE A 88 14.75 -2.27 0.05
CA PHE A 88 15.32 -0.99 0.48
C PHE A 88 16.85 -1.02 0.40
N ASP A 89 17.44 -2.17 0.73
CA ASP A 89 18.82 -2.53 0.45
C ASP A 89 18.97 -4.08 0.34
N ASP A 90 20.18 -4.61 0.58
CA ASP A 90 20.46 -6.06 0.53
C ASP A 90 19.90 -6.85 1.74
N HIS A 91 19.49 -6.17 2.80
CA HIS A 91 19.03 -6.74 4.07
C HIS A 91 17.61 -6.34 4.44
N GLU A 92 17.15 -5.16 4.03
CA GLU A 92 15.87 -4.57 4.38
C GLU A 92 14.90 -4.68 3.21
N ARG A 93 13.73 -5.28 3.45
CA ARG A 93 12.66 -5.42 2.46
C ARG A 93 11.26 -5.39 3.06
N LEU A 94 10.32 -4.89 2.26
CA LEU A 94 8.89 -5.01 2.46
C LEU A 94 8.34 -6.06 1.49
N GLU A 95 7.50 -6.98 1.96
CA GLU A 95 6.83 -7.95 1.10
C GLU A 95 5.32 -7.79 1.15
N VAL A 96 4.67 -7.80 -0.01
CA VAL A 96 3.22 -7.86 -0.16
C VAL A 96 2.87 -9.11 -0.96
N GLU A 97 2.17 -10.03 -0.31
CA GLU A 97 1.76 -11.30 -0.90
C GLU A 97 0.26 -11.29 -1.20
N LEU A 98 -0.10 -11.66 -2.42
CA LEU A 98 -1.46 -11.84 -2.89
C LEU A 98 -1.68 -13.33 -3.12
N ASP A 99 -2.52 -13.98 -2.32
CA ASP A 99 -2.94 -15.36 -2.53
C ASP A 99 -4.41 -15.39 -2.95
N ALA A 100 -4.65 -15.45 -4.26
CA ALA A 100 -5.99 -15.46 -4.81
C ALA A 100 -6.77 -16.74 -4.48
N ALA A 101 -6.08 -17.86 -4.26
CA ALA A 101 -6.72 -19.13 -3.93
C ALA A 101 -7.19 -19.15 -2.46
N ALA A 102 -6.37 -18.64 -1.55
CA ALA A 102 -6.77 -18.44 -0.15
C ALA A 102 -7.67 -17.21 0.06
N GLY A 103 -7.73 -16.31 -0.92
CA GLY A 103 -8.48 -15.05 -0.83
C GLY A 103 -7.85 -14.05 0.14
N THR A 104 -6.53 -14.08 0.31
CA THR A 104 -5.80 -13.27 1.29
C THR A 104 -4.80 -12.32 0.65
N LEU A 105 -4.61 -11.16 1.28
CA LEU A 105 -3.50 -10.25 1.00
C LEU A 105 -2.75 -10.02 2.30
N THR A 106 -1.42 -10.20 2.28
CA THR A 106 -0.55 -10.05 3.44
C THR A 106 0.50 -8.97 3.18
N ILE A 107 0.75 -8.11 4.16
CA ILE A 107 1.92 -7.22 4.22
C ILE A 107 2.86 -7.77 5.30
N ASN A 108 4.07 -8.12 4.91
CA ASN A 108 5.15 -8.50 5.82
C ASN A 108 6.17 -7.37 5.90
N ARG A 109 6.27 -6.77 7.08
CA ARG A 109 7.22 -5.70 7.38
C ARG A 109 8.28 -6.12 8.39
N SER A 110 8.45 -7.42 8.63
CA SER A 110 9.42 -7.94 9.60
C SER A 110 10.86 -7.60 9.27
N GLU A 111 11.15 -7.27 8.02
CA GLU A 111 12.48 -6.86 7.56
C GLU A 111 12.43 -5.46 6.91
N ALA A 112 11.38 -4.66 7.15
CA ALA A 112 11.17 -3.37 6.45
C ALA A 112 11.83 -2.16 7.14
N GLY A 113 12.97 -2.39 7.80
CA GLY A 113 13.64 -1.42 8.65
C GLY A 113 14.65 -2.06 9.59
N LEU A 114 15.77 -1.40 9.85
CA LEU A 114 16.70 -1.75 10.94
C LEU A 114 16.44 -0.99 12.25
N ASP A 115 15.48 -0.06 12.27
CA ASP A 115 15.11 0.65 13.49
C ASP A 115 14.52 -0.33 14.52
N PRO A 116 15.19 -0.59 15.65
CA PRO A 116 14.72 -1.54 16.66
C PRO A 116 13.46 -1.06 17.40
N GLN A 117 13.08 0.21 17.24
CA GLN A 117 11.83 0.76 17.76
C GLN A 117 10.67 0.56 16.80
N ALA A 118 10.93 0.25 15.52
CA ALA A 118 9.88 0.04 14.53
C ALA A 118 9.12 -1.23 14.85
N HIS A 119 7.80 -1.13 14.85
CA HIS A 119 6.93 -2.29 14.96
C HIS A 119 7.09 -3.15 13.70
N ASP A 120 7.18 -4.45 13.90
CA ASP A 120 7.41 -5.43 12.83
C ASP A 120 6.15 -6.31 12.62
N GLY A 121 6.30 -7.42 11.89
CA GLY A 121 5.27 -8.44 11.79
C GLY A 121 4.39 -8.40 10.53
N LEU A 122 3.32 -9.20 10.59
CA LEU A 122 2.41 -9.46 9.47
C LEU A 122 1.07 -8.74 9.68
N MET A 123 0.54 -8.16 8.60
CA MET A 123 -0.84 -7.69 8.52
C MET A 123 -1.55 -8.44 7.39
N GLN A 124 -2.77 -8.90 7.63
CA GLN A 124 -3.51 -9.68 6.63
C GLN A 124 -4.94 -9.18 6.47
N ALA A 125 -5.39 -9.14 5.21
CA ALA A 125 -6.79 -9.02 4.84
C ALA A 125 -7.30 -10.35 4.29
N THR A 126 -8.52 -10.74 4.68
CA THR A 126 -9.25 -11.88 4.11
C THR A 126 -10.37 -11.40 3.22
N HIS A 127 -10.85 -12.28 2.32
CA HIS A 127 -11.79 -11.92 1.26
C HIS A 127 -11.27 -10.68 0.50
N ALA A 128 -9.97 -10.72 0.18
CA ALA A 128 -9.23 -9.60 -0.39
C ALA A 128 -9.62 -9.38 -1.85
N PHE A 129 -10.01 -10.41 -2.58
CA PHE A 129 -10.22 -10.32 -4.02
C PHE A 129 -11.68 -10.53 -4.42
N ASP A 130 -12.11 -9.74 -5.39
CA ASP A 130 -13.41 -9.83 -6.05
C ASP A 130 -13.16 -9.86 -7.56
N GLN A 131 -13.48 -11.00 -8.19
CA GLN A 131 -13.25 -11.22 -9.62
C GLN A 131 -14.27 -10.49 -10.51
N ALA A 132 -15.41 -10.08 -9.96
CA ALA A 132 -16.41 -9.29 -10.69
C ALA A 132 -16.07 -7.78 -10.69
N SER A 133 -15.13 -7.37 -9.84
CA SER A 133 -14.67 -6.00 -9.73
C SER A 133 -13.80 -5.60 -10.93
N SER A 134 -13.99 -4.38 -11.43
CA SER A 134 -13.09 -3.77 -12.42
C SER A 134 -11.82 -3.16 -11.79
N ARG A 135 -11.65 -3.26 -10.46
CA ARG A 135 -10.47 -2.76 -9.75
C ARG A 135 -9.32 -3.77 -9.85
N PRO A 136 -8.06 -3.31 -9.88
CA PRO A 136 -6.89 -4.19 -9.77
C PRO A 136 -6.95 -5.07 -8.52
N ALA A 137 -6.38 -6.27 -8.60
CA ALA A 137 -6.22 -7.19 -7.47
C ALA A 137 -5.56 -6.50 -6.28
N ALA A 138 -4.51 -5.70 -6.52
CA ALA A 138 -3.97 -4.77 -5.53
C ALA A 138 -3.46 -3.47 -6.15
N ARG A 139 -3.67 -2.37 -5.43
CA ARG A 139 -2.94 -1.09 -5.59
C ARG A 139 -2.14 -0.86 -4.31
N ILE A 140 -0.82 -0.80 -4.44
CA ILE A 140 0.14 -0.65 -3.35
C ILE A 140 0.75 0.75 -3.47
N PHE A 141 0.52 1.60 -2.48
CA PHE A 141 1.09 2.94 -2.41
C PHE A 141 2.17 2.97 -1.36
N ILE A 142 3.31 3.57 -1.71
CA ILE A 142 4.39 3.85 -0.78
C ILE A 142 4.67 5.35 -0.83
N ASP A 143 4.68 6.00 0.32
CA ASP A 143 5.03 7.40 0.49
C ASP A 143 5.90 7.59 1.74
N GLY A 144 7.21 7.55 1.53
CA GLY A 144 8.23 7.62 2.59
C GLY A 144 8.03 6.50 3.62
N SER A 145 7.47 6.85 4.77
CA SER A 145 7.23 5.93 5.89
C SER A 145 5.85 5.28 5.90
N VAL A 146 5.08 5.39 4.82
CA VAL A 146 3.70 4.89 4.72
C VAL A 146 3.60 3.82 3.64
N VAL A 147 2.88 2.74 3.96
CA VAL A 147 2.40 1.75 2.98
C VAL A 147 0.89 1.63 3.11
N GLU A 148 0.18 1.81 1.99
CA GLU A 148 -1.27 1.57 1.90
C GLU A 148 -1.57 0.62 0.74
N VAL A 149 -2.24 -0.50 1.02
CA VAL A 149 -2.63 -1.48 0.01
C VAL A 149 -4.14 -1.57 -0.07
N PHE A 150 -4.68 -1.47 -1.29
CA PHE A 150 -6.11 -1.54 -1.58
C PHE A 150 -6.39 -2.70 -2.54
N THR A 151 -7.38 -3.52 -2.22
CA THR A 151 -7.66 -4.74 -2.98
C THR A 151 -8.87 -4.61 -3.90
N SER A 152 -9.04 -5.54 -4.85
CA SER A 152 -10.20 -5.52 -5.76
C SER A 152 -11.54 -5.66 -5.03
N ALA A 153 -11.60 -6.40 -3.92
CA ALA A 153 -12.77 -6.51 -3.04
C ALA A 153 -12.98 -5.31 -2.12
N GLY A 154 -12.17 -4.24 -2.25
CA GLY A 154 -12.28 -3.04 -1.42
C GLY A 154 -11.81 -3.25 0.02
N ARG A 155 -10.93 -4.22 0.29
CA ARG A 155 -10.19 -4.26 1.56
C ARG A 155 -9.02 -3.29 1.49
N ALA A 156 -8.62 -2.76 2.64
CA ALA A 156 -7.46 -1.90 2.73
C ALA A 156 -6.61 -2.26 3.95
N LEU A 157 -5.30 -2.31 3.76
CA LEU A 157 -4.29 -2.42 4.82
C LEU A 157 -3.43 -1.16 4.79
N SER A 158 -3.06 -0.65 5.96
CA SER A 158 -2.28 0.58 6.06
C SER A 158 -1.33 0.47 7.24
N THR A 159 -0.06 0.76 7.00
CA THR A 159 0.99 0.58 8.00
C THR A 159 2.10 1.60 7.82
N ARG A 160 2.93 1.71 8.85
CA ARG A 160 4.16 2.49 8.82
C ARG A 160 5.36 1.56 8.64
N ILE A 161 6.35 2.05 7.92
CA ILE A 161 7.68 1.45 7.71
C ILE A 161 8.74 2.54 7.87
N TYR A 162 10.00 2.19 8.14
CA TYR A 162 11.08 3.17 8.33
C TYR A 162 12.34 2.75 7.57
N PRO A 163 12.27 2.71 6.22
CA PRO A 163 13.38 2.23 5.39
C PRO A 163 14.52 3.26 5.27
N PRO A 164 15.73 2.82 4.86
CA PRO A 164 16.82 3.71 4.48
C PRO A 164 16.46 4.57 3.26
N PRO A 165 17.22 5.66 3.00
CA PRO A 165 17.00 6.50 1.82
C PRO A 165 17.06 5.71 0.50
N PRO A 166 16.20 6.04 -0.49
CA PRO A 166 16.18 5.41 -1.81
C PRO A 166 17.44 5.77 -2.64
N PRO A 167 17.72 5.06 -3.77
CA PRO A 167 16.80 4.24 -4.57
C PRO A 167 16.43 2.89 -3.95
N TRP A 168 15.19 2.47 -4.14
CA TRP A 168 14.71 1.12 -3.78
C TRP A 168 14.46 0.29 -5.04
N ARG A 169 14.64 -1.03 -4.97
CA ARG A 169 14.40 -1.94 -6.11
C ARG A 169 13.11 -2.73 -5.88
N ILE A 170 12.31 -2.88 -6.94
CA ILE A 170 11.07 -3.67 -6.90
C ILE A 170 11.29 -5.01 -7.62
N GLU A 171 10.91 -6.11 -6.98
CA GLU A 171 10.61 -7.40 -7.61
C GLU A 171 9.08 -7.54 -7.61
N ALA A 172 8.49 -7.89 -8.75
CA ALA A 172 7.03 -7.96 -8.86
C ALA A 172 6.58 -8.96 -9.94
N PRO A 173 5.30 -9.38 -9.93
CA PRO A 173 4.76 -10.20 -11.01
C PRO A 173 4.89 -9.49 -12.38
N PRO A 174 5.06 -10.23 -13.50
CA PRO A 174 5.30 -9.62 -14.82
C PRO A 174 4.18 -8.70 -15.32
N ASN A 175 2.95 -8.87 -14.81
CA ASN A 175 1.80 -8.04 -15.14
C ASN A 175 1.67 -6.80 -14.24
N ALA A 176 2.56 -6.61 -13.26
CA ALA A 176 2.51 -5.48 -12.35
C ALA A 176 3.10 -4.22 -13.01
N HIS A 177 2.47 -3.08 -12.72
CA HIS A 177 2.86 -1.77 -13.24
C HIS A 177 3.28 -0.84 -12.12
N HIS A 178 4.26 0.00 -12.39
CA HIS A 178 4.80 1.00 -11.47
C HIS A 178 4.60 2.41 -12.00
N TRP A 179 4.30 3.34 -11.09
CA TRP A 179 4.35 4.77 -11.33
C TRP A 179 5.08 5.47 -10.19
N PRO A 180 6.04 6.37 -10.47
CA PRO A 180 6.47 7.36 -9.49
C PRO A 180 5.32 8.35 -9.23
N LEU A 181 5.17 8.78 -7.98
CA LEU A 181 4.15 9.74 -7.59
C LEU A 181 4.75 11.13 -7.39
N ALA A 182 4.00 12.15 -7.83
CA ALA A 182 4.33 13.55 -7.58
C ALA A 182 4.31 13.85 -6.07
N PRO A 183 5.16 14.78 -5.59
CA PRO A 183 5.19 15.23 -4.21
C PRO A 183 3.91 15.99 -3.79
#